data_AF-A0A084QJM8-F1
#
_entry.id   AF-A0A084QJM8-F1
#
_cell.length_a   1.000
_cell.length_b   1.000
_cell.length_c   1.000
_cell.angle_alpha   90.00
_cell.angle_beta   90.00
_cell.angle_gamma   90.00
#
_symmetry.space_group_name_H-M   'P 1'
#
loop_
_entity.id
_entity.type
_entity.pdbx_description
1 polymer ?
#
loop_
_entity_poly.entity_id
_entity_poly.type
_entity_poly.pdbx_seq_one_letter_code
_entity_poly.pdbx_strand_id
1 'polypeptide(L)'
;MIRNRMLSRTPRPRRNSKSLVFELKLRQMQMRVSPLVRLDTGTVHPDFPTTMLHFWLLTEHQLDSLAYYYHQAAPNPFWAMYPYPICWDFSMCIETKRMEMAKFIGLRVSCPYILKTEDEIAEDARMARIAEDERSRKGFPSY
;
A
#
# COMPACT_ATOMS: atom_id res chain seq x y z
N MET A 1 -48.64 24.65 21.94
CA MET A 1 -47.73 24.92 20.80
C MET A 1 -46.29 24.78 21.29
N ILE A 2 -45.60 23.70 20.91
CA ILE A 2 -44.21 23.42 21.31
C ILE A 2 -43.30 23.74 20.12
N ARG A 3 -42.39 24.71 20.27
CA ARG A 3 -41.42 25.07 19.22
C ARG A 3 -40.26 24.07 19.24
N ASN A 4 -40.16 23.23 18.22
CA ASN A 4 -38.99 22.40 17.97
C ASN A 4 -37.79 23.28 17.61
N ARG A 5 -36.81 23.36 18.51
CA ARG A 5 -35.51 23.97 18.27
C ARG A 5 -34.69 23.04 17.37
N MET A 6 -34.66 23.32 16.07
CA MET A 6 -33.72 22.66 15.16
C MET A 6 -32.29 23.01 15.60
N LEU A 7 -31.55 22.02 16.08
CA LEU A 7 -30.10 22.09 16.21
C LEU A 7 -29.55 22.19 14.79
N SER A 8 -29.08 23.37 14.40
CA SER A 8 -28.35 23.57 13.15
C SER A 8 -27.07 22.73 13.20
N ARG A 9 -27.04 21.62 12.45
CA ARG A 9 -25.81 20.88 12.18
C ARG A 9 -24.94 21.82 11.34
N THR A 10 -23.94 22.44 11.96
CA THR A 10 -22.95 23.23 11.23
C THR A 10 -22.29 22.32 10.20
N PRO A 11 -22.26 22.70 8.91
CA PRO A 11 -21.53 21.93 7.91
C PRO A 11 -20.07 21.89 8.32
N ARG A 12 -19.52 20.70 8.59
CA ARG A 12 -18.07 20.57 8.78
C ARG A 12 -17.43 21.08 7.49
N PRO A 13 -16.52 22.07 7.54
CA PRO A 13 -15.84 22.53 6.35
C PRO A 13 -15.18 21.31 5.70
N ARG A 14 -15.61 20.96 4.49
CA ARG A 14 -14.96 19.90 3.71
C ARG A 14 -13.53 20.36 3.55
N ARG A 15 -12.61 19.63 4.17
CA ARG A 15 -11.18 19.94 4.20
C ARG A 15 -10.59 19.66 2.80
N ASN A 16 -10.96 20.48 1.81
CA ASN A 16 -10.30 20.57 0.51
C ASN A 16 -8.99 21.38 0.63
N SER A 17 -8.30 21.25 1.77
CA SER A 17 -6.93 21.73 1.88
C SER A 17 -6.08 20.81 1.01
N LYS A 18 -5.59 21.32 -0.12
CA LYS A 18 -4.56 20.67 -0.93
C LYS A 18 -3.36 20.36 -0.04
N SER A 19 -3.36 19.18 0.55
CA SER A 19 -2.29 18.74 1.42
C SER A 19 -1.06 18.53 0.55
N LEU A 20 0.01 19.27 0.81
CA LEU A 20 1.28 19.10 0.10
C LEU A 20 1.72 17.63 0.13
N VAL A 21 1.49 16.93 1.24
CA VAL A 21 1.76 15.50 1.39
C VAL A 21 0.96 14.66 0.39
N PHE A 22 -0.32 14.99 0.20
CA PHE A 22 -1.18 14.29 -0.77
C PHE A 22 -0.71 14.53 -2.21
N GLU A 23 -0.39 15.77 -2.58
CA GLU A 23 0.09 16.09 -3.93
C GLU A 23 1.43 15.41 -4.24
N LEU A 24 2.37 15.41 -3.29
CA LEU A 24 3.64 14.71 -3.41
C LEU A 24 3.43 13.20 -3.58
N LYS A 25 2.52 12.61 -2.79
CA LYS A 25 2.19 11.19 -2.92
C LYS A 25 1.54 10.87 -4.26
N LEU A 26 0.63 11.72 -4.73
CA LEU A 26 -0.02 11.56 -6.03
C LEU A 26 1.01 11.60 -7.17
N ARG A 27 1.95 12.55 -7.13
CA ARG A 27 3.07 12.60 -8.08
C ARG A 27 3.92 11.33 -8.03
N GLN A 28 4.22 10.82 -6.84
CA GLN A 28 4.93 9.54 -6.67
C GLN A 28 4.15 8.38 -7.33
N MET A 29 2.83 8.31 -7.10
CA MET A 29 1.97 7.27 -7.66
C MET A 29 1.86 7.34 -9.19
N GLN A 30 2.02 8.52 -9.78
CA GLN A 30 2.03 8.74 -11.22
C GLN A 30 3.37 8.44 -11.90
N MET A 31 4.45 8.17 -11.15
CA MET A 31 5.75 7.85 -11.74
C MET A 31 5.64 6.60 -12.62
N ARG A 32 6.19 6.68 -13.84
CA ARG A 32 6.19 5.56 -14.79
C ARG A 32 7.24 4.54 -14.41
N VAL A 33 6.91 3.27 -14.58
CA VAL A 33 7.82 2.15 -14.38
C VAL A 33 8.35 1.73 -15.75
N SER A 34 9.66 1.52 -15.85
CA SER A 34 10.27 1.03 -17.09
C SER A 34 9.87 -0.43 -17.33
N PRO A 35 9.41 -0.80 -18.53
CA PRO A 35 9.05 -2.18 -18.83
C PRO A 35 10.27 -3.09 -18.70
N LEU A 36 10.11 -4.23 -18.04
CA LEU A 36 11.08 -5.31 -18.05
C LEU A 36 10.73 -6.29 -19.18
N VAL A 37 11.75 -6.77 -19.89
CA VAL A 37 11.58 -7.76 -20.96
C VAL A 37 11.93 -9.14 -20.45
N ARG A 38 11.25 -10.15 -21.00
CA ARG A 38 11.59 -11.55 -20.75
C ARG A 38 12.86 -11.92 -21.51
N LEU A 39 13.78 -12.63 -20.88
CA LEU A 39 15.12 -12.86 -21.45
C LEU A 39 15.15 -13.76 -22.70
N ASP A 40 14.20 -14.68 -22.85
CA ASP A 40 14.17 -15.64 -23.95
C ASP A 40 13.53 -15.08 -25.23
N THR A 41 12.50 -14.25 -25.05
CA THR A 41 11.59 -13.78 -26.11
C THR A 41 11.71 -12.30 -26.37
N GLY A 42 12.26 -11.53 -25.43
CA GLY A 42 12.32 -10.07 -25.49
C GLY A 42 10.95 -9.40 -25.31
N THR A 43 9.88 -10.14 -24.99
CA THR A 43 8.52 -9.61 -24.86
C THR A 43 8.22 -9.17 -23.43
N VAL A 44 7.31 -8.21 -23.29
CA VAL A 44 6.85 -7.70 -21.99
C VAL A 44 5.52 -8.38 -21.62
N HIS A 45 5.36 -8.73 -20.35
CA HIS A 45 4.09 -9.28 -19.84
C HIS A 45 2.95 -8.25 -20.00
N PRO A 46 1.73 -8.63 -20.43
CA PRO A 46 0.62 -7.71 -20.63
C PRO A 46 0.21 -6.94 -19.36
N ASP A 47 0.23 -7.60 -18.20
CA ASP A 47 -0.04 -6.96 -16.90
C ASP A 47 1.18 -6.26 -16.28
N PHE A 48 2.27 -6.07 -17.02
CA PHE A 48 3.44 -5.39 -16.45
C PHE A 48 3.05 -3.95 -16.06
N PRO A 49 3.37 -3.51 -14.83
CA PRO A 49 2.91 -2.23 -14.32
C PRO A 49 3.54 -1.07 -15.09
N THR A 50 2.70 -0.15 -15.53
CA THR A 50 3.12 1.05 -16.29
C THR A 50 3.41 2.25 -15.40
N THR A 51 2.86 2.25 -14.18
CA THR A 51 3.04 3.29 -13.17
C THR A 51 3.18 2.68 -11.77
N MET A 52 3.70 3.45 -10.83
CA MET A 52 3.79 3.05 -9.43
C MET A 52 2.42 2.71 -8.85
N LEU A 53 1.38 3.50 -9.16
CA LEU A 53 0.00 3.19 -8.75
C LEU A 53 -0.46 1.84 -9.28
N HIS A 54 -0.25 1.57 -10.58
CA HIS A 54 -0.64 0.30 -11.20
C HIS A 54 0.04 -0.87 -10.48
N PHE A 55 1.34 -0.77 -10.19
CA PHE A 55 2.06 -1.79 -9.42
C PHE A 55 1.39 -2.10 -8.07
N TRP A 56 0.99 -1.07 -7.31
CA TRP A 56 0.32 -1.28 -6.01
C TRP A 56 -1.09 -1.87 -6.12
N LEU A 57 -1.70 -1.80 -7.30
CA LEU A 57 -3.02 -2.36 -7.57
C LEU A 57 -2.98 -3.77 -8.16
N LEU A 58 -1.79 -4.32 -8.43
CA LEU A 58 -1.66 -5.69 -8.91
C LEU A 58 -2.29 -6.66 -7.91
N THR A 59 -3.13 -7.55 -8.43
CA THR A 59 -3.72 -8.65 -7.68
C THR A 59 -2.68 -9.74 -7.43
N GLU A 60 -2.97 -10.62 -6.47
CA GLU A 60 -2.12 -11.78 -6.20
C GLU A 60 -1.90 -12.65 -7.45
N HIS A 61 -2.97 -12.95 -8.19
CA HIS A 61 -2.89 -13.71 -9.44
C HIS A 61 -2.00 -13.04 -10.50
N GLN A 62 -2.07 -11.71 -10.64
CA GLN A 62 -1.21 -10.98 -11.58
C GLN A 62 0.26 -11.03 -11.14
N LEU A 63 0.54 -10.95 -9.85
CA LEU A 63 1.90 -11.09 -9.31
C LEU A 63 2.47 -12.48 -9.57
N ASP A 64 1.68 -13.52 -9.32
CA ASP A 64 2.05 -14.91 -9.58
C ASP A 64 2.29 -15.16 -11.08
N SER A 65 1.44 -14.61 -11.95
CA SER A 65 1.63 -14.66 -13.41
C SER A 65 2.92 -13.98 -13.85
N LEU A 66 3.23 -12.80 -13.29
CA LEU A 66 4.49 -12.09 -13.55
C LEU A 66 5.71 -12.91 -13.11
N ALA A 67 5.68 -13.49 -11.90
CA ALA A 67 6.78 -14.29 -11.39
C ALA A 67 7.02 -15.53 -12.24
N TYR A 68 5.97 -16.22 -12.68
CA TYR A 68 6.09 -17.34 -13.61
C TYR A 68 6.67 -16.91 -14.97
N TYR A 69 6.11 -15.84 -15.55
CA TYR A 69 6.53 -15.32 -16.85
C TYR A 69 8.02 -14.91 -16.88
N TYR A 70 8.52 -14.25 -15.84
CA TYR A 70 9.92 -13.84 -15.73
C TYR A 70 10.83 -14.91 -15.09
N HIS A 71 10.43 -16.18 -15.14
CA HIS A 71 11.26 -17.31 -14.68
C HIS A 71 11.63 -17.26 -13.19
N GLN A 72 10.85 -16.57 -12.36
CA GLN A 72 11.10 -16.39 -10.92
C GLN A 72 10.37 -17.42 -10.03
N ALA A 73 9.35 -18.10 -10.56
CA ALA A 73 8.51 -19.03 -9.78
C ALA A 73 8.83 -20.52 -9.94
N ALA A 74 9.67 -20.90 -10.89
CA ALA A 74 10.07 -22.28 -11.11
C ALA A 74 11.55 -22.35 -11.48
N PRO A 75 12.23 -23.49 -11.22
CA PRO A 75 13.61 -23.69 -11.64
C PRO A 75 13.76 -23.47 -13.15
N ASN A 76 14.61 -22.52 -13.51
CA ASN A 76 14.82 -22.15 -14.90
C ASN A 76 16.26 -21.62 -15.12
N PRO A 77 16.94 -21.94 -16.23
CA PRO A 77 18.30 -21.45 -16.50
C PRO A 77 18.43 -19.92 -16.50
N PHE A 78 17.37 -19.20 -16.89
CA PHE A 78 17.37 -17.74 -16.98
C PHE A 78 17.11 -17.05 -15.63
N TRP A 79 16.78 -17.78 -14.57
CA TRP A 79 16.40 -17.22 -13.27
C TRP A 79 17.45 -16.23 -12.74
N ALA A 80 18.72 -16.67 -12.67
CA ALA A 80 19.84 -15.88 -12.14
C ALA A 80 20.36 -14.82 -13.12
N MET A 81 19.84 -14.76 -14.35
CA MET A 81 20.30 -13.81 -15.37
C MET A 81 19.59 -12.46 -15.29
N TYR A 82 18.50 -12.37 -14.53
CA TYR A 82 17.88 -11.08 -14.25
C TYR A 82 18.72 -10.26 -13.26
N PRO A 83 18.68 -8.91 -13.30
CA PRO A 83 19.51 -8.07 -12.43
C PRO A 83 19.30 -8.32 -10.92
N TYR A 84 18.09 -8.69 -10.52
CA TYR A 84 17.72 -8.95 -9.12
C TYR A 84 16.87 -10.21 -9.03
N PRO A 85 17.44 -11.42 -9.06
CA PRO A 85 16.67 -12.65 -8.96
C PRO A 85 16.00 -12.75 -7.59
N ILE A 86 14.80 -13.32 -7.55
CA ILE A 86 13.99 -13.49 -6.34
C ILE A 86 13.55 -14.94 -6.19
N CYS A 87 13.35 -15.38 -4.94
CA CYS A 87 12.75 -16.68 -4.65
C CYS A 87 11.25 -16.51 -4.47
N TRP A 88 10.47 -16.93 -5.47
CA TRP A 88 9.01 -16.86 -5.38
C TRP A 88 8.40 -18.12 -4.75
N ASP A 89 7.37 -17.91 -3.95
CA ASP A 89 6.58 -18.93 -3.27
C ASP A 89 5.12 -18.48 -3.29
N PHE A 90 4.26 -19.36 -3.79
CA PHE A 90 2.84 -19.09 -3.96
C PHE A 90 2.08 -18.99 -2.63
N SER A 91 2.64 -19.52 -1.53
CA SER A 91 2.05 -19.48 -0.19
C SER A 91 2.28 -18.15 0.55
N MET A 92 3.13 -17.27 0.02
CA MET A 92 3.40 -15.96 0.60
C MET A 92 2.18 -15.05 0.54
N CYS A 93 1.99 -14.20 1.56
CA CYS A 93 0.97 -13.16 1.53
C CYS A 93 1.24 -12.14 0.40
N ILE A 94 0.17 -11.46 -0.05
CA ILE A 94 0.22 -10.52 -1.18
C ILE A 94 1.24 -9.39 -0.95
N GLU A 95 1.44 -8.95 0.27
CA GLU A 95 2.39 -7.88 0.60
C GLU A 95 3.83 -8.35 0.41
N THR A 96 4.15 -9.56 0.85
CA THR A 96 5.47 -10.17 0.62
C THR A 96 5.71 -10.38 -0.87
N LYS A 97 4.72 -10.90 -1.61
CA LYS A 97 4.76 -11.03 -3.08
C LYS A 97 5.06 -9.68 -3.75
N ARG A 98 4.39 -8.60 -3.33
CA ARG A 98 4.66 -7.25 -3.83
C ARG A 98 6.08 -6.80 -3.50
N MET A 99 6.56 -7.02 -2.28
CA MET A 99 7.92 -6.60 -1.90
C MET A 99 8.99 -7.31 -2.72
N GLU A 100 8.87 -8.62 -2.92
CA GLU A 100 9.80 -9.37 -3.78
C GLU A 100 9.71 -8.89 -5.24
N MET A 101 8.51 -8.75 -5.79
CA MET A 101 8.33 -8.25 -7.16
C MET A 101 8.86 -6.82 -7.35
N ALA A 102 8.73 -5.96 -6.34
CA ALA A 102 9.26 -4.61 -6.38
C ALA A 102 10.80 -4.62 -6.45
N LYS A 103 11.47 -5.48 -5.65
CA LYS A 103 12.92 -5.66 -5.73
C LYS A 103 13.34 -6.14 -7.11
N PHE A 104 12.63 -7.13 -7.66
CA PHE A 104 12.89 -7.69 -8.98
C PHE A 104 12.80 -6.65 -10.10
N ILE A 105 11.79 -5.77 -10.06
CA ILE A 105 11.60 -4.68 -11.03
C ILE A 105 12.54 -3.48 -10.77
N GLY A 106 13.34 -3.52 -9.70
CA GLY A 106 14.28 -2.45 -9.34
C GLY A 106 13.60 -1.24 -8.68
N LEU A 107 12.39 -1.40 -8.15
CA LEU A 107 11.72 -0.38 -7.38
C LEU A 107 12.31 -0.33 -5.96
N ARG A 108 12.82 0.84 -5.57
CA ARG A 108 13.19 1.11 -4.17
C ARG A 108 11.93 1.38 -3.37
N VAL A 109 11.26 0.32 -2.95
CA VAL A 109 10.21 0.39 -1.93
C VAL A 109 10.86 0.38 -0.55
N SER A 110 10.90 1.53 0.11
CA SER A 110 10.86 1.50 1.57
C SER A 110 9.45 1.07 1.92
N CYS A 111 9.28 -0.07 2.58
CA CYS A 111 8.03 -0.43 3.23
C CYS A 111 7.93 0.44 4.49
N PRO A 112 7.14 1.53 4.52
CA PRO A 112 7.01 2.36 5.71
C PRO A 112 5.89 1.83 6.62
N TYR A 113 5.15 0.82 6.18
CA TYR A 113 4.05 0.21 6.90
C TYR A 113 4.55 -1.11 7.46
N ILE A 114 4.97 -1.08 8.71
CA ILE A 114 4.82 -2.26 9.56
C ILE A 114 3.31 -2.48 9.59
N LEU A 115 2.85 -3.50 8.86
CA LEU A 115 1.44 -3.89 8.88
C LEU A 115 1.18 -4.41 10.28
N LYS A 116 0.50 -3.57 11.06
CA LYS A 116 -0.03 -4.01 12.34
C LYS A 116 -1.02 -5.13 12.07
N THR A 117 -0.95 -6.19 12.85
CA THR A 117 -1.98 -7.25 12.78
C THR A 117 -3.35 -6.65 13.10
N GLU A 118 -4.44 -7.32 12.70
CA GLU A 118 -5.78 -6.89 13.06
C GLU A 118 -5.93 -6.70 14.59
N ASP A 119 -5.31 -7.60 15.35
CA ASP A 119 -5.25 -7.53 16.82
C ASP A 119 -4.53 -6.29 17.32
N GLU A 120 -3.38 -5.94 16.72
CA GLU A 120 -2.64 -4.72 17.06
C GLU A 120 -3.42 -3.45 16.69
N ILE A 121 -4.14 -3.45 15.57
CA ILE A 121 -5.01 -2.33 15.17
C ILE A 121 -6.17 -2.17 16.16
N ALA A 122 -6.78 -3.29 16.57
CA ALA A 122 -7.87 -3.30 17.54
C ALA A 122 -7.40 -2.84 18.93
N GLU A 123 -6.21 -3.23 19.35
CA GLU A 123 -5.60 -2.81 20.62
C GLU A 123 -5.26 -1.32 20.61
N ASP A 124 -4.63 -0.81 19.55
CA ASP A 124 -4.40 0.62 19.36
C ASP A 124 -5.70 1.43 19.48
N ALA A 125 -6.79 0.94 18.86
CA ALA A 125 -8.10 1.58 18.93
C ALA A 125 -8.74 1.50 20.32
N ARG A 126 -8.48 0.43 21.10
CA ARG A 126 -8.90 0.34 22.51
C ARG A 126 -8.14 1.35 23.37
N MET A 127 -6.82 1.40 23.23
CA MET A 127 -5.95 2.30 24.00
C MET A 127 -6.22 3.78 23.71
N ALA A 128 -6.49 4.13 22.45
CA ALA A 128 -6.86 5.49 22.07
C ALA A 128 -8.16 5.97 22.76
N ARG A 129 -9.15 5.09 22.90
CA ARG A 129 -10.41 5.40 23.60
C ARG A 129 -10.18 5.63 25.10
N ILE A 130 -9.41 4.77 25.74
CA ILE A 130 -9.06 4.91 27.17
C ILE A 130 -8.31 6.23 27.42
N ALA A 131 -7.36 6.58 26.55
CA ALA A 131 -6.59 7.82 26.66
C ALA A 131 -7.47 9.07 26.46
N GLU A 132 -8.45 9.02 25.55
CA GLU A 132 -9.41 10.12 25.35
C GLU A 132 -10.31 10.33 26.56
N ASP A 133 -10.79 9.24 27.17
CA ASP A 133 -11.59 9.26 28.39
C ASP A 133 -10.79 9.82 29.58
N GLU A 134 -9.53 9.39 29.76
CA GLU A 134 -8.63 9.94 30.78
C GLU A 134 -8.35 11.43 30.58
N ARG A 135 -8.10 11.85 29.34
CA ARG A 135 -7.83 13.25 29.00
C ARG A 135 -9.06 14.12 29.27
N SER A 136 -10.25 13.61 28.98
CA SER A 136 -11.53 14.28 29.29
C SER A 136 -11.76 14.39 30.79
N ARG A 137 -11.36 13.37 31.56
CA ARG A 137 -11.48 13.35 33.03
C ARG A 137 -10.50 14.29 33.73
N LYS A 138 -9.30 14.52 33.15
CA LYS A 138 -8.28 15.47 33.66
C LYS A 138 -8.53 16.93 33.22
N GLY A 139 -9.55 17.19 32.40
CA GLY A 139 -9.77 18.46 31.70
C GLY A 139 -10.50 19.59 32.45
N PHE A 140 -10.75 19.49 33.76
CA PHE A 140 -11.34 20.61 34.51
C PHE A 140 -10.48 21.02 35.72
N PRO A 141 -9.54 21.98 35.56
CA PRO A 141 -9.09 22.79 36.68
C PRO A 141 -10.22 23.75 37.04
N SER A 142 -10.85 23.54 38.19
CA SER A 142 -11.71 24.54 38.82
C SER A 142 -10.82 25.69 39.30
N TYR A 143 -10.90 26.85 38.63
CA TYR A 143 -10.41 28.12 39.17
C TYR A 143 -11.52 28.78 40.00
#